data_AF-A0A0G0NFK8-F1
#
_entry.id   AF-A0A0G0NFK8-F1
#
_cell.length_a   1.000
_cell.length_b   1.000
_cell.length_c   1.000
_cell.angle_alpha   90.00
_cell.angle_beta   90.00
_cell.angle_gamma   90.00
#
_symmetry.space_group_name_H-M   'P 1'
#
loop_
_entity.id
_entity.type
_entity.pdbx_description
1 polymer ?
#
loop_
_entity_poly.entity_id
_entity_poly.type
_entity_poly.pdbx_seq_one_letter_code
_entity_poly.pdbx_strand_id
1 'polypeptide(L)'
;MEETSQNLLDLADKIGAMLAESALSDDIKEHLAANLDKLSEEKLIALFDGFRAEEEEMRRIAFETELYLKEQENSWKKVEDDQISAATIIGDKWVEKLK
;
A
#
# COMPACT_ATOMS: atom_id res chain seq x y z
N MET A 1 13.85 -28.68 -22.90
CA MET A 1 15.05 -27.90 -22.55
C MET A 1 14.92 -26.45 -23.00
N GLU A 2 14.37 -26.16 -24.18
CA GLU A 2 14.12 -24.76 -24.62
C GLU A 2 13.00 -24.05 -23.83
N GLU A 3 11.87 -24.71 -23.52
CA GLU A 3 10.78 -24.11 -22.71
C GLU A 3 11.23 -23.63 -21.32
N THR A 4 12.09 -24.41 -20.66
CA THR A 4 12.59 -24.11 -19.31
C THR A 4 13.51 -22.88 -19.33
N SER A 5 14.31 -22.73 -20.38
CA SER A 5 15.17 -21.56 -20.59
C SER A 5 14.37 -20.30 -20.90
N GLN A 6 13.27 -20.43 -21.66
CA GLN A 6 12.40 -19.29 -21.99
C GLN A 6 11.65 -18.79 -20.75
N ASN A 7 11.13 -19.70 -19.92
CA ASN A 7 10.46 -19.33 -18.67
C ASN A 7 11.39 -18.63 -17.67
N LEU A 8 12.67 -18.99 -17.65
CA LEU A 8 13.69 -18.34 -16.81
C LEU A 8 14.04 -16.93 -17.29
N LEU A 9 14.12 -16.72 -18.60
CA LEU A 9 14.31 -15.40 -19.20
C LEU A 9 13.13 -14.47 -18.86
N ASP A 10 11.90 -14.95 -19.04
CA ASP A 10 10.69 -14.19 -18.70
C ASP A 10 10.61 -13.84 -17.21
N LEU A 11 11.15 -14.70 -16.33
CA LEU A 11 11.23 -14.45 -14.89
C LEU A 11 12.29 -13.39 -14.56
N ALA A 12 13.48 -13.49 -15.17
CA ALA A 12 14.55 -12.51 -14.99
C ALA A 12 14.11 -11.11 -15.47
N ASP A 13 13.41 -11.02 -16.59
CA ASP A 13 12.89 -9.74 -17.11
C ASP A 13 11.89 -9.10 -16.14
N LYS A 14 10.98 -9.91 -15.57
CA LYS A 14 10.02 -9.44 -14.54
C LYS A 14 10.74 -8.93 -13.31
N ILE A 15 11.74 -9.68 -12.83
CA ILE A 15 12.54 -9.25 -11.67
C ILE A 15 13.30 -7.96 -11.99
N GLY A 16 13.84 -7.81 -13.20
CA GLY A 16 14.51 -6.59 -13.63
C GLY A 16 13.58 -5.37 -13.60
N ALA A 17 12.35 -5.52 -14.06
CA ALA A 17 11.33 -4.47 -13.97
C ALA A 17 10.98 -4.12 -12.51
N MET A 18 10.73 -5.13 -11.66
CA MET A 18 10.43 -4.92 -10.24
C MET A 18 11.60 -4.26 -9.50
N LEU A 19 12.84 -4.66 -9.81
CA LEU A 19 14.05 -4.09 -9.23
C LEU A 19 14.20 -2.61 -9.57
N ALA A 20 13.90 -2.21 -10.81
CA ALA A 20 13.96 -0.82 -11.26
C ALA A 20 12.93 0.08 -10.54
N GLU A 21 11.76 -0.46 -10.21
CA GLU A 21 10.70 0.25 -9.48
C GLU A 21 10.88 0.19 -7.95
N SER A 22 11.74 -0.70 -7.45
CA SER A 22 11.93 -0.92 -6.01
C SER A 22 12.56 0.29 -5.30
N ALA A 23 12.16 0.47 -4.04
CA ALA A 23 12.72 1.47 -3.12
C ALA A 23 14.07 1.04 -2.51
N LEU A 24 14.69 -0.04 -3.01
CA LEU A 24 16.00 -0.48 -2.56
C LEU A 24 17.05 0.62 -2.79
N SER A 25 18.19 0.51 -2.11
CA SER A 25 19.31 1.39 -2.37
C SER A 25 19.96 1.07 -3.72
N ASP A 26 20.55 2.08 -4.36
CA ASP A 26 21.08 1.93 -5.72
C ASP A 26 22.25 0.94 -5.78
N ASP A 27 23.05 0.82 -4.72
CA ASP A 27 24.12 -0.17 -4.59
C ASP A 27 23.58 -1.62 -4.63
N ILE A 28 22.46 -1.88 -3.96
CA ILE A 28 21.80 -3.19 -3.99
C ILE A 28 21.21 -3.45 -5.37
N LYS A 29 20.54 -2.45 -5.97
CA LYS A 29 19.97 -2.58 -7.32
C LYS A 29 21.03 -2.87 -8.36
N GLU A 30 22.12 -2.12 -8.37
CA GLU A 30 23.23 -2.34 -9.30
C GLU A 30 23.85 -3.73 -9.13
N HIS A 31 24.04 -4.18 -7.87
CA HIS A 31 24.60 -5.50 -7.60
C HIS A 31 23.69 -6.64 -8.08
N LEU A 32 22.38 -6.53 -7.84
CA LEU A 32 21.41 -7.53 -8.29
C LEU A 32 21.26 -7.52 -9.81
N ALA A 33 21.15 -6.35 -10.43
CA ALA A 33 21.03 -6.21 -11.88
C ALA A 33 22.26 -6.77 -12.62
N ALA A 34 23.47 -6.53 -12.12
CA ALA A 34 24.72 -6.98 -12.74
C ALA A 34 24.97 -8.51 -12.63
N ASN A 35 24.17 -9.21 -11.82
CA ASN A 35 24.34 -10.63 -11.56
C ASN A 35 23.07 -11.46 -11.77
N LEU A 36 21.99 -10.85 -12.26
CA LEU A 36 20.68 -11.49 -12.40
C LEU A 36 20.74 -12.74 -13.31
N ASP A 37 21.53 -12.66 -14.38
CA ASP A 37 21.78 -13.73 -15.35
C ASP A 37 22.60 -14.91 -14.80
N LYS A 38 23.30 -14.69 -13.67
CA LYS A 38 24.14 -15.69 -13.00
C LYS A 38 23.45 -16.35 -11.81
N LEU A 39 22.27 -15.87 -11.42
CA LEU A 39 21.52 -16.45 -10.31
C LEU A 39 20.97 -17.82 -10.69
N SER A 40 20.95 -18.74 -9.73
CA SER A 40 20.22 -19.99 -9.90
C SER A 40 18.71 -19.72 -9.97
N GLU A 41 17.98 -20.62 -10.62
CA GLU A 41 16.51 -20.58 -10.69
C GLU A 41 15.86 -20.40 -9.32
N GLU A 42 16.31 -21.16 -8.31
CA GLU A 42 15.83 -21.03 -6.93
C GLU A 42 15.99 -19.61 -6.37
N LYS A 43 17.10 -18.93 -6.69
CA LYS A 43 17.35 -17.57 -6.25
C LYS A 43 16.51 -16.54 -7.01
N LEU A 44 16.28 -16.76 -8.30
CA LEU A 44 15.36 -15.92 -9.08
C LEU A 44 13.93 -16.04 -8.55
N ILE A 45 13.46 -17.25 -8.28
CA ILE A 45 12.14 -17.49 -7.68
C ILE A 45 12.04 -16.80 -6.32
N ALA A 46 13.03 -16.98 -5.44
CA ALA A 46 13.04 -16.35 -4.12
C ALA A 46 13.03 -14.81 -4.21
N LEU A 47 13.76 -14.23 -5.17
CA LEU A 47 13.80 -12.79 -5.39
C LEU A 47 12.45 -12.27 -5.90
N PHE A 48 11.83 -12.97 -6.84
CA PHE A 48 10.50 -12.66 -7.34
C PHE A 48 9.44 -12.74 -6.24
N ASP A 49 9.44 -13.82 -5.46
CA ASP A 49 8.50 -14.00 -4.34
C ASP A 49 8.69 -12.91 -3.27
N GLY A 50 9.93 -12.51 -3.01
CA GLY A 50 10.25 -11.39 -2.11
C GLY A 50 9.63 -10.08 -2.58
N PHE A 51 9.82 -9.71 -3.85
CA PHE A 51 9.21 -8.50 -4.42
C PHE A 51 7.69 -8.55 -4.41
N ARG A 52 7.09 -9.72 -4.69
CA ARG A 52 5.62 -9.88 -4.63
C ARG A 52 5.06 -9.73 -3.22
N ALA A 53 5.74 -10.31 -2.23
CA ALA A 53 5.33 -10.20 -0.83
C ALA A 53 5.42 -8.74 -0.35
N GLU A 54 6.47 -8.01 -0.74
CA GLU A 54 6.59 -6.58 -0.47
C GLU A 54 5.44 -5.79 -1.11
N GLU A 55 5.15 -6.02 -2.40
CA GLU A 55 4.06 -5.35 -3.10
C GLU A 55 2.69 -5.60 -2.44
N GLU A 56 2.41 -6.86 -2.08
CA GLU A 56 1.17 -7.26 -1.41
C GLU A 56 1.01 -6.57 -0.04
N GLU A 57 2.08 -6.54 0.74
CA GLU A 57 2.07 -5.89 2.06
C GLU A 57 1.89 -4.37 1.93
N MET A 58 2.55 -3.73 0.96
CA MET A 58 2.37 -2.30 0.71
C MET A 58 0.94 -1.97 0.27
N ARG A 59 0.33 -2.83 -0.57
CA ARG A 59 -1.08 -2.68 -0.96
C ARG A 59 -2.02 -2.82 0.23
N ARG A 60 -1.76 -3.78 1.13
CA ARG A 60 -2.53 -3.97 2.36
C ARG A 60 -2.47 -2.73 3.25
N ILE A 61 -1.28 -2.20 3.50
CA ILE A 61 -1.08 -1.00 4.32
C ILE A 61 -1.76 0.22 3.68
N ALA A 62 -1.66 0.38 2.36
CA ALA A 62 -2.31 1.47 1.64
C ALA A 62 -3.83 1.43 1.81
N PHE A 63 -4.43 0.24 1.66
CA PHE A 63 -5.85 0.03 1.87
C PHE A 63 -6.29 0.32 3.31
N GLU A 64 -5.55 -0.19 4.31
CA GLU A 64 -5.85 0.05 5.73
C GLU A 64 -5.76 1.53 6.08
N THR A 65 -4.79 2.23 5.50
CA THR A 65 -4.62 3.69 5.70
C THR A 65 -5.80 4.45 5.09
N GLU A 66 -6.22 4.11 3.87
CA GLU A 66 -7.38 4.72 3.23
C GLU A 66 -8.66 4.49 4.04
N LEU A 67 -8.87 3.25 4.51
CA LEU A 67 -10.02 2.91 5.35
C LEU A 67 -10.02 3.71 6.66
N TYR A 68 -8.86 3.78 7.33
CA TYR A 68 -8.70 4.55 8.56
C TYR A 68 -9.02 6.04 8.37
N LEU A 69 -8.50 6.65 7.30
CA LEU A 69 -8.76 8.06 6.99
C LEU A 69 -10.26 8.32 6.74
N LYS A 70 -10.92 7.41 6.02
CA LYS A 70 -12.36 7.49 5.77
C LYS A 70 -13.20 7.35 7.05
N GLU A 71 -12.81 6.45 7.95
CA GLU A 71 -13.46 6.30 9.26
C GLU A 71 -13.27 7.54 10.14
N GLN A 72 -12.09 8.15 10.11
CA GLN A 72 -11.82 9.43 10.77
C GLN A 72 -12.72 10.54 10.23
N GLU A 73 -12.78 10.71 8.91
CA GLU A 73 -13.60 11.74 8.27
C GLU A 73 -15.08 11.60 8.65
N ASN A 74 -15.61 10.37 8.61
CA ASN A 74 -16.98 10.09 9.03
C ASN A 74 -17.21 10.38 10.52
N SER A 75 -16.24 10.07 11.37
CA SER A 75 -16.32 10.34 12.81
C SER A 75 -16.33 11.84 13.09
N TRP A 76 -15.48 12.62 12.41
CA TRP A 76 -15.47 14.08 12.54
C TRP A 76 -16.78 14.71 12.09
N LYS A 77 -17.33 14.27 10.96
CA LYS A 77 -18.62 14.73 10.47
C LYS A 77 -19.76 14.44 11.46
N LYS A 78 -19.75 13.24 12.07
CA LYS A 78 -20.73 12.89 13.10
C LYS A 78 -20.62 13.80 14.34
N VAL A 79 -19.40 14.10 14.78
CA VAL A 79 -19.18 15.01 15.92
C VAL A 79 -19.70 16.42 15.60
N GLU A 80 -19.51 16.90 14.37
CA GLU A 80 -20.06 18.18 13.91
C GLU A 80 -21.60 18.17 13.95
N ASP A 81 -22.24 17.15 13.39
CA ASP A 81 -23.70 17.01 13.39
C ASP A 81 -24.28 16.94 14.82
N ASP A 82 -23.60 16.21 15.72
CA ASP A 82 -23.98 16.12 17.14
C ASP A 82 -23.85 17.49 17.85
N GLN A 83 -22.81 18.27 17.55
CA GLN A 83 -22.62 19.62 18.08
C GLN A 83 -23.70 20.59 17.59
N ILE A 84 -24.04 20.55 16.30
CA ILE A 84 -25.12 21.37 15.71
C ILE A 84 -26.46 21.01 16.37
N SER A 85 -26.74 19.72 16.52
CA SER A 85 -27.96 19.23 17.16
C SER A 85 -28.05 19.67 18.62
N ALA A 86 -26.96 19.53 19.38
CA ALA A 86 -26.90 19.98 20.77
C ALA A 86 -27.08 21.49 20.91
N ALA A 87 -26.43 22.29 20.05
CA ALA A 87 -26.56 23.75 20.05
C ALA A 87 -28.00 24.18 19.74
N THR A 88 -28.67 23.52 18.80
CA THR A 88 -30.08 23.78 18.44
C THR A 88 -31.00 23.49 19.63
N ILE A 89 -30.87 22.31 20.26
CA ILE A 89 -31.67 21.94 21.43
C ILE A 89 -31.48 22.92 22.59
N ILE A 90 -30.25 23.36 22.83
CA ILE A 90 -29.94 24.35 23.86
C ILE A 90 -30.62 25.68 23.50
N GLY A 91 -30.46 26.16 22.26
CA GLY A 91 -31.09 27.39 21.77
C GLY A 91 -32.60 27.39 21.94
N ASP A 92 -33.27 26.33 21.52
CA ASP A 92 -34.73 26.19 21.63
C ASP A 92 -35.19 26.21 23.09
N LYS A 93 -34.50 25.49 23.98
CA LYS A 93 -34.80 25.50 25.43
C LYS A 93 -34.61 26.86 26.07
N TRP A 94 -33.60 27.63 25.64
CA TRP A 94 -33.40 29.00 26.13
C TRP A 94 -34.46 29.96 25.59
N VAL A 95 -34.86 29.83 24.33
CA VAL A 95 -35.94 30.61 23.72
C VAL A 95 -37.28 30.34 24.42
N GLU A 96 -37.58 29.08 24.77
CA GLU A 96 -38.78 28.75 25.55
C GLU A 96 -38.76 29.35 26.96
N LYS A 97 -37.60 29.37 27.63
CA LYS A 97 -37.47 29.96 28.97
C LYS A 97 -37.53 31.49 29.00
N LEU A 98 -37.27 32.14 27.87
CA LEU A 98 -37.27 33.60 27.73
C LEU A 98 -38.61 34.16 27.21
N LYS A 99 -39.56 33.28 26.87
CA LYS A 99 -40.97 33.63 26.60
C LYS A 99 -41.78 33.63 27.90
#